data_AF-A0AAD3NT17-F1
#
_entry.id   AF-A0AAD3NT17-F1
#
_cell.length_a   1.000
_cell.length_b   1.000
_cell.length_c   1.000
_cell.angle_alpha   90.00
_cell.angle_beta   90.00
_cell.angle_gamma   90.00
#
_symmetry.space_group_name_H-M   'P 1'
#
loop_
_entity.id
_entity.type
_entity.pdbx_description
1 polymer ?
#
loop_
_entity_poly.entity_id
_entity_poly.type
_entity_poly.pdbx_seq_one_letter_code
_entity_poly.pdbx_strand_id
1 'polypeptide(L)'
;MYDGKVEIAAMAPYNRSEYYRESLSELAEAVTERIDSCYYSGFTFMRALKLIIAQIAAKDWTDIDSKRVAMTVDILRRNLTSAVHMGCLSVTDTNEELRVLDNFNTQEGVPDFPVAVGESSISSNTTDFCDDDEEQRLQLEANVALGKVKQGLSVCGCKCSVCFWRCVMEKGHGDRHSCMGSHLCTENCSYCTREGDSLSLCGDLAGHEGNHNCKRKNHTCGQSCYLYETSSNCNEKCSLWPGQPGQHKCDSPQHMCNRKCSLPSCINPCVVAIESNHKAHQCNEKYCPTKCTINGCSSSFQSSTILEQGFIIKKPLQEVTI
;
A
#
# COMPACT_ATOMS: atom_id res chain seq x y z
N MET A 1 34.86 -6.05 -53.30
CA MET A 1 36.01 -5.17 -53.62
C MET A 1 35.53 -3.77 -53.31
N TYR A 2 35.86 -3.25 -52.13
CA TYR A 2 35.25 -2.02 -51.60
C TYR A 2 35.75 -0.79 -52.36
N ASP A 3 34.82 0.05 -52.80
CA ASP A 3 35.02 1.17 -53.73
C ASP A 3 35.54 2.42 -53.01
N GLY A 4 36.81 2.35 -52.59
CA GLY A 4 37.73 3.50 -52.65
C GLY A 4 37.48 4.72 -51.77
N LYS A 5 37.01 4.59 -50.51
CA LYS A 5 36.92 5.76 -49.59
C LYS A 5 37.52 5.59 -48.19
N VAL A 6 38.14 4.45 -47.88
CA VAL A 6 38.80 4.25 -46.58
C VAL A 6 40.18 3.64 -46.82
N GLU A 7 41.22 4.43 -46.57
CA GLU A 7 42.60 3.96 -46.53
C GLU A 7 42.87 3.40 -45.13
N ILE A 8 42.78 2.08 -44.97
CA ILE A 8 43.15 1.42 -43.71
C ILE A 8 44.67 1.24 -43.72
N ALA A 9 45.38 2.19 -43.13
CA ALA A 9 46.82 2.06 -42.89
C ALA A 9 47.07 0.95 -41.87
N ALA A 10 47.79 -0.09 -42.26
CA ALA A 10 48.01 -1.31 -41.46
C ALA A 10 48.95 -1.14 -40.25
N MET A 11 49.39 0.07 -39.93
CA MET A 11 50.15 0.37 -38.72
C MET A 11 49.80 1.78 -38.27
N ALA A 12 49.15 1.92 -37.10
CA ALA A 12 49.22 3.22 -36.43
C ALA A 12 50.70 3.48 -36.11
N PRO A 13 51.20 4.73 -36.18
CA PRO A 13 52.56 5.06 -35.81
C PRO A 13 52.69 5.05 -34.28
N TYR A 14 52.36 3.92 -33.66
CA TYR A 14 52.64 3.62 -32.27
C TYR A 14 54.15 3.81 -32.10
N ASN A 15 54.53 4.77 -31.24
CA ASN A 15 55.90 5.21 -30.96
C ASN A 15 56.40 6.48 -31.69
N ARG A 16 55.51 7.38 -32.10
CA ARG A 16 55.85 8.78 -32.39
C ARG A 16 55.17 9.70 -31.38
N SER A 17 55.93 10.60 -30.75
CA SER A 17 55.38 11.53 -29.75
C SER A 17 54.34 12.48 -30.36
N GLU A 18 54.52 12.80 -31.64
CA GLU A 18 53.61 13.63 -32.43
C GLU A 18 52.24 12.96 -32.62
N TYR A 19 52.21 11.62 -32.78
CA TYR A 19 50.96 10.86 -32.90
C TYR A 19 50.14 10.91 -31.60
N TYR A 20 50.80 10.74 -30.45
CA TYR A 20 50.12 10.80 -29.16
C TYR A 20 49.69 12.23 -28.80
N ARG A 21 50.47 13.24 -29.16
CA ARG A 21 50.22 14.62 -28.73
C ARG A 21 49.28 15.40 -29.65
N GLU A 22 49.35 15.18 -30.95
CA GLU A 22 48.59 15.96 -31.93
C GLU A 22 47.41 15.13 -32.43
N SER A 23 47.68 13.95 -33.03
CA SER A 23 46.60 13.14 -33.63
C SER A 23 45.64 12.55 -32.60
N LEU A 24 46.12 12.01 -31.47
CA LEU A 24 45.25 11.44 -30.44
C LEU A 24 44.50 12.51 -29.64
N SER A 25 45.07 13.70 -29.45
CA SER A 25 44.39 14.81 -28.77
C SER A 25 43.29 15.40 -29.63
N GLU A 26 43.55 15.63 -30.92
CA GLU A 26 42.53 16.07 -31.89
C GLU A 26 41.41 15.03 -32.05
N LEU A 27 41.77 13.74 -32.04
CA LEU A 27 40.81 12.64 -32.12
C LEU A 27 40.03 12.50 -30.82
N ALA A 28 40.65 12.72 -29.66
CA ALA A 28 39.97 12.77 -28.37
C ALA A 28 38.98 13.94 -28.30
N GLU A 29 39.38 15.16 -28.69
CA GLU A 29 38.47 16.32 -28.77
C GLU A 29 37.33 16.04 -29.76
N ALA A 30 37.63 15.54 -30.96
CA ALA A 30 36.62 15.21 -31.95
C ALA A 30 35.67 14.09 -31.50
N VAL A 31 36.14 13.10 -30.73
CA VAL A 31 35.31 12.04 -30.15
C VAL A 31 34.46 12.60 -29.00
N THR A 32 35.03 13.44 -28.14
CA THR A 32 34.32 13.99 -26.98
C THR A 32 33.28 15.03 -27.38
N GLU A 33 33.50 15.79 -28.46
CA GLU A 33 32.53 16.78 -28.97
C GLU A 33 31.46 16.18 -29.90
N ARG A 34 31.72 15.03 -30.56
CA ARG A 34 30.80 14.45 -31.55
C ARG A 34 30.11 13.16 -31.13
N ILE A 35 30.57 12.51 -30.06
CA ILE A 35 30.03 11.23 -29.60
C ILE A 35 29.62 11.41 -28.14
N ASP A 36 28.31 11.42 -27.91
CA ASP A 36 27.77 11.33 -26.56
C ASP A 36 28.32 10.07 -25.88
N SER A 37 28.76 10.20 -24.62
CA SER A 37 29.31 9.07 -23.88
C SER A 37 28.29 7.94 -23.81
N CYS A 38 28.53 6.85 -24.56
CA CYS A 38 27.67 5.67 -24.58
C CYS A 38 27.72 4.87 -23.27
N TYR A 39 28.58 5.27 -22.33
CA TYR A 39 28.69 4.70 -20.99
C TYR A 39 28.64 5.80 -19.95
N TYR A 40 27.78 5.60 -18.95
CA TYR A 40 27.56 6.53 -17.85
C TYR A 40 28.77 6.66 -16.91
N SER A 41 29.56 5.59 -16.73
CA SER A 41 30.73 5.59 -15.84
C SER A 41 31.85 4.71 -16.39
N GLY A 42 33.09 4.98 -15.93
CA GLY A 42 34.25 4.14 -16.25
C GLY A 42 34.07 2.69 -15.76
N PHE A 43 33.26 2.47 -14.73
CA PHE A 43 32.90 1.13 -14.26
C PHE A 43 32.03 0.40 -15.28
N THR A 44 30.99 1.04 -15.80
CA THR A 44 30.11 0.46 -16.84
C THR A 44 30.88 0.18 -18.12
N PHE A 45 31.79 1.08 -18.52
CA PHE A 45 32.71 0.86 -19.63
C PHE A 45 33.60 -0.36 -19.42
N MET A 46 34.25 -0.48 -18.25
CA MET A 46 35.14 -1.60 -17.94
C MET A 46 34.38 -2.94 -17.91
N ARG A 47 33.13 -2.94 -17.43
CA ARG A 47 32.27 -4.15 -17.43
C ARG A 47 31.91 -4.56 -18.85
N ALA A 48 31.57 -3.60 -19.71
CA ALA A 48 31.30 -3.84 -21.13
C ALA A 48 32.56 -4.34 -21.87
N LEU A 49 33.72 -3.74 -21.61
CA LEU A 49 34.98 -4.17 -22.21
C LEU A 49 35.32 -5.62 -21.83
N LYS A 50 35.16 -5.99 -20.56
CA LYS A 50 35.36 -7.38 -20.10
C LYS A 50 34.42 -8.36 -20.81
N LEU A 51 33.17 -7.96 -21.03
CA LEU A 51 32.20 -8.78 -21.76
C LEU A 51 32.59 -8.98 -23.23
N ILE A 52 32.97 -7.89 -23.90
CA ILE A 52 33.44 -7.94 -25.29
C ILE A 52 34.67 -8.86 -25.41
N ILE A 53 35.65 -8.70 -24.52
CA ILE A 53 36.85 -9.53 -24.50
C ILE A 53 36.50 -11.02 -24.28
N ALA A 54 35.59 -11.31 -23.34
CA ALA A 54 35.15 -12.68 -23.08
C ALA A 54 34.42 -13.30 -24.28
N GLN A 55 33.58 -12.53 -24.98
CA GLN A 55 32.90 -12.98 -26.21
C GLN A 55 33.88 -13.24 -27.36
N ILE A 56 34.84 -12.34 -27.57
CA ILE A 56 35.88 -12.53 -28.58
C ILE A 56 36.68 -13.80 -28.28
N ALA A 57 37.07 -14.01 -27.01
CA ALA A 57 37.79 -15.20 -26.59
C ALA A 57 36.95 -16.48 -26.77
N ALA A 58 35.64 -16.42 -26.51
CA ALA A 58 34.70 -17.53 -26.69
C ALA A 58 34.23 -17.71 -28.14
N LYS A 59 34.61 -16.82 -29.06
CA LYS A 59 34.09 -16.74 -30.45
C LYS A 59 32.57 -16.69 -30.51
N ASP A 60 31.98 -16.03 -29.53
CA ASP A 60 30.54 -15.97 -29.32
C ASP A 60 29.99 -14.65 -29.85
N TRP A 61 29.26 -14.73 -30.96
CA TRP A 61 28.70 -13.60 -31.69
C TRP A 61 27.23 -13.31 -31.33
N THR A 62 26.69 -13.90 -30.26
CA THR A 62 25.34 -13.54 -29.81
C THR A 62 25.29 -12.08 -29.37
N ASP A 63 24.09 -11.50 -29.39
CA ASP A 63 23.85 -10.15 -28.92
C ASP A 63 24.45 -9.90 -27.52
N ILE A 64 25.18 -8.78 -27.40
CA ILE A 64 25.86 -8.39 -26.16
C ILE A 64 24.89 -7.74 -25.17
N ASP A 65 23.86 -7.06 -25.68
CA ASP A 65 22.91 -6.34 -24.83
C ASP A 65 22.05 -7.31 -24.02
N SER A 66 21.56 -8.38 -24.64
CA SER A 66 20.90 -9.49 -23.96
C SER A 66 21.75 -10.09 -22.83
N LYS A 67 23.07 -10.23 -23.04
CA LYS A 67 24.00 -10.71 -22.00
C LYS A 67 24.24 -9.70 -20.89
N ARG A 68 24.28 -8.40 -21.23
CA ARG A 68 24.39 -7.30 -20.26
C ARG A 68 23.16 -7.23 -19.38
N VAL A 69 21.97 -7.41 -19.95
CA VAL A 69 20.71 -7.50 -19.20
C VAL A 69 20.75 -8.71 -18.28
N ALA A 70 21.05 -9.91 -18.80
CA ALA A 70 21.11 -11.13 -18.01
C ALA A 70 22.06 -11.02 -16.80
N MET A 71 23.27 -10.46 -16.99
CA MET A 71 24.21 -10.25 -15.88
C MET A 71 23.72 -9.23 -14.85
N THR A 72 23.04 -8.18 -15.30
CA THR A 72 22.47 -7.17 -14.40
C THR A 72 21.34 -7.76 -13.58
N VAL A 73 20.45 -8.53 -14.23
CA VAL A 73 19.37 -9.26 -13.57
C VAL A 73 19.94 -10.23 -12.54
N ASP A 74 21.01 -10.94 -12.84
CA ASP A 74 21.63 -11.91 -11.91
C ASP A 74 22.20 -11.22 -10.66
N ILE A 75 22.86 -10.06 -10.82
CA ILE A 75 23.33 -9.23 -9.70
C ILE A 75 22.15 -8.75 -8.85
N LEU A 76 21.07 -8.28 -9.49
CA LEU A 76 19.87 -7.80 -8.79
C LEU A 76 19.18 -8.94 -8.04
N ARG A 77 19.00 -10.12 -8.66
CA ARG A 77 18.39 -11.30 -8.02
C ARG A 77 19.15 -11.73 -6.76
N ARG A 78 20.48 -11.80 -6.84
CA ARG A 78 21.33 -12.16 -5.68
C ARG A 78 21.17 -11.22 -4.51
N ASN A 79 20.99 -9.91 -4.79
CA ASN A 79 20.90 -8.89 -3.76
C ASN A 79 19.46 -8.56 -3.33
N LEU A 80 18.45 -8.99 -4.08
CA LEU A 80 17.05 -8.64 -3.88
C LEU A 80 16.57 -9.01 -2.46
N THR A 81 16.92 -10.19 -1.99
CA THR A 81 16.50 -10.67 -0.66
C THR A 81 17.06 -9.78 0.44
N SER A 82 18.35 -9.49 0.42
CA SER A 82 19.00 -8.64 1.43
C SER A 82 18.45 -7.20 1.37
N ALA A 83 18.30 -6.65 0.17
CA ALA A 83 17.79 -5.30 -0.02
C ALA A 83 16.36 -5.15 0.52
N VAL A 84 15.49 -6.14 0.28
CA VAL A 84 14.09 -6.12 0.71
C VAL A 84 13.93 -6.37 2.22
N HIS A 85 14.73 -7.25 2.81
CA HIS A 85 14.59 -7.62 4.23
C HIS A 85 15.33 -6.66 5.16
N MET A 86 16.51 -6.18 4.74
CA MET A 86 17.43 -5.43 5.61
C MET A 86 17.72 -4.02 5.10
N GLY A 87 17.22 -3.63 3.93
CA GLY A 87 17.50 -2.31 3.36
C GLY A 87 18.98 -2.11 2.96
N CYS A 88 19.72 -3.19 2.71
CA CYS A 88 21.15 -3.14 2.41
C CYS A 88 21.58 -4.27 1.45
N LEU A 89 22.72 -4.08 0.78
CA LEU A 89 23.36 -5.07 -0.09
C LEU A 89 24.24 -6.02 0.72
N SER A 90 24.30 -7.28 0.29
CA SER A 90 25.20 -8.28 0.86
C SER A 90 26.48 -8.32 0.04
N VAL A 91 27.64 -8.13 0.69
CA VAL A 91 28.94 -8.10 0.00
C VAL A 91 29.47 -9.53 -0.29
N THR A 92 29.01 -10.53 0.45
CA THR A 92 29.40 -11.94 0.32
C THR A 92 28.18 -12.86 0.41
N ASP A 93 28.25 -14.04 -0.21
CA ASP A 93 27.20 -15.08 -0.08
C ASP A 93 26.99 -15.55 1.38
N THR A 94 27.86 -15.11 2.31
CA THR A 94 27.84 -15.44 3.74
C THR A 94 27.29 -14.34 4.66
N ASN A 95 26.79 -13.22 4.13
CA ASN A 95 25.98 -12.23 4.87
C ASN A 95 26.66 -11.50 6.06
N GLU A 96 27.99 -11.42 6.11
CA GLU A 96 28.69 -10.82 7.27
C GLU A 96 29.07 -9.33 7.10
N GLU A 97 29.08 -8.82 5.85
CA GLU A 97 29.34 -7.40 5.57
C GLU A 97 28.18 -6.79 4.78
N LEU A 98 27.50 -5.81 5.39
CA LEU A 98 26.38 -5.07 4.80
C LEU A 98 26.88 -3.76 4.21
N ARG A 99 26.50 -3.48 2.96
CA ARG A 99 26.78 -2.22 2.28
C ARG A 99 25.47 -1.47 2.01
N VAL A 100 25.55 -0.14 1.98
CA VAL A 100 24.44 0.73 1.58
C VAL A 100 23.94 0.35 0.18
N LEU A 101 22.64 0.50 -0.06
CA LEU A 101 22.08 0.33 -1.40
C LEU A 101 22.70 1.38 -2.31
N ASP A 102 23.40 0.93 -3.35
CA ASP A 102 23.97 1.80 -4.37
C ASP A 102 23.35 1.45 -5.73
N ASN A 103 23.17 2.44 -6.59
CA ASN A 103 22.77 2.20 -7.98
C ASN A 103 23.92 1.48 -8.72
N PHE A 104 23.67 0.27 -9.22
CA PHE A 104 24.72 -0.54 -9.86
C PHE A 104 25.30 0.05 -11.16
N ASN A 105 24.63 1.04 -11.76
CA ASN A 105 25.10 1.75 -12.96
C ASN A 105 25.90 3.01 -12.60
N THR A 106 25.44 3.77 -11.60
CA THR A 106 26.03 5.08 -11.23
C THR A 106 26.99 5.02 -10.05
N GLN A 107 26.93 3.95 -9.25
CA GLN A 107 27.60 3.79 -7.94
C GLN A 107 27.20 4.83 -6.89
N GLU A 108 26.15 5.60 -7.14
CA GLU A 108 25.61 6.55 -6.19
C GLU A 108 24.73 5.83 -5.17
N GLY A 109 24.78 6.27 -3.91
CA GLY A 109 23.92 5.76 -2.86
C GLY A 109 22.44 6.01 -3.17
N VAL A 110 21.62 4.99 -3.01
CA VAL A 110 20.17 5.07 -3.11
C VAL A 110 19.67 5.80 -1.86
N PRO A 111 19.01 6.97 -2.01
CA PRO A 111 18.52 7.73 -0.87
C PRO A 111 17.45 6.96 -0.09
N ASP A 112 17.63 6.88 1.23
CA ASP A 112 16.68 6.29 2.17
C ASP A 112 15.65 7.35 2.58
N PHE A 113 14.51 7.35 1.89
CA PHE A 113 13.38 8.23 2.21
C PHE A 113 12.43 7.52 3.19
N PRO A 114 11.83 8.26 4.15
CA PRO A 114 10.78 7.71 5.00
C PRO A 114 9.70 7.05 4.14
N VAL A 115 9.33 5.81 4.48
CA VAL A 115 8.35 5.01 3.74
C VAL A 115 7.00 5.73 3.68
N ALA A 116 6.77 6.49 2.62
CA ALA A 116 5.44 6.87 2.19
C ALA A 116 4.84 5.63 1.51
N VAL A 117 3.74 5.11 2.07
CA VAL A 117 3.02 3.96 1.51
C VAL A 117 2.34 4.42 0.20
N GLY A 118 3.11 4.49 -0.88
CA GLY A 118 2.66 4.83 -2.23
C GLY A 118 3.35 3.92 -3.25
N GLU A 119 2.61 3.45 -4.25
CA GLU A 119 2.99 2.37 -5.17
C GLU A 119 4.06 2.76 -6.22
N SER A 120 4.69 3.93 -6.11
CA SER A 120 5.35 4.59 -7.26
C SER A 120 6.86 4.37 -7.43
N SER A 121 7.56 3.69 -6.51
CA SER A 121 9.03 3.72 -6.54
C SER A 121 9.71 2.70 -7.47
N ILE A 122 9.01 1.65 -7.91
CA ILE A 122 9.62 0.58 -8.73
C ILE A 122 9.46 0.84 -10.22
N SER A 123 8.30 1.38 -10.63
CA SER A 123 7.99 1.64 -12.04
C SER A 123 8.95 2.64 -12.67
N SER A 124 9.43 3.62 -11.91
CA SER A 124 10.31 4.69 -12.42
C SER A 124 11.70 4.20 -12.84
N ASN A 125 12.18 3.07 -12.30
CA ASN A 125 13.50 2.53 -12.62
C ASN A 125 13.48 1.47 -13.74
N THR A 126 12.29 1.15 -14.24
CA THR A 126 12.03 0.04 -15.16
C THR A 126 11.34 0.47 -16.46
N THR A 127 11.02 1.77 -16.60
CA THR A 127 10.32 2.31 -17.77
C THR A 127 11.04 2.08 -19.10
N ASP A 128 12.38 1.97 -19.06
CA ASP A 128 13.21 1.93 -20.26
C ASP A 128 13.42 0.51 -20.81
N PHE A 129 12.92 -0.52 -20.11
CA PHE A 129 13.20 -1.93 -20.42
C PHE A 129 11.95 -2.76 -20.77
N CYS A 130 10.80 -2.09 -20.93
CA CYS A 130 9.42 -2.56 -21.21
C CYS A 130 9.21 -3.92 -21.93
N ASP A 131 10.11 -4.32 -22.84
CA ASP A 131 9.93 -5.46 -23.75
C ASP A 131 10.85 -6.68 -23.45
N ASP A 132 11.63 -6.69 -22.36
CA ASP A 132 12.51 -7.83 -22.02
C ASP A 132 11.86 -8.82 -21.03
N ASP A 133 11.68 -10.09 -21.46
CA ASP A 133 11.10 -11.17 -20.67
C ASP A 133 11.79 -11.39 -19.31
N GLU A 134 13.11 -11.19 -19.23
CA GLU A 134 13.86 -11.35 -17.98
C GLU A 134 13.62 -10.19 -17.00
N GLU A 135 13.39 -8.99 -17.52
CA GLU A 135 13.07 -7.82 -16.70
C GLU A 135 11.66 -7.94 -16.09
N GLN A 136 10.67 -8.34 -16.88
CA GLN A 136 9.32 -8.60 -16.39
C GLN A 136 9.30 -9.66 -15.29
N ARG A 137 10.13 -10.71 -15.44
CA ARG A 137 10.30 -11.74 -14.40
C ARG A 137 10.93 -11.19 -13.12
N LEU A 138 11.95 -10.36 -13.23
CA LEU A 138 12.57 -9.71 -12.06
C LEU A 138 11.59 -8.77 -11.35
N GLN A 139 10.79 -8.00 -12.09
CA GLN A 139 9.74 -7.16 -11.52
C GLN A 139 8.71 -8.00 -10.74
N LEU A 140 8.30 -9.15 -11.28
CA LEU A 140 7.40 -10.07 -10.59
C LEU A 140 8.04 -10.61 -9.31
N GLU A 141 9.29 -11.06 -9.35
CA GLU A 141 10.05 -11.54 -8.19
C GLU A 141 10.15 -10.46 -7.09
N ALA A 142 10.46 -9.22 -7.47
CA ALA A 142 10.54 -8.08 -6.56
C ALA A 142 9.18 -7.76 -5.93
N ASN A 143 8.10 -7.73 -6.73
CA ASN A 143 6.75 -7.50 -6.23
C ASN A 143 6.29 -8.60 -5.27
N VAL A 144 6.65 -9.86 -5.52
CA VAL A 144 6.39 -10.98 -4.61
C VAL A 144 7.17 -10.81 -3.30
N ALA A 145 8.46 -10.46 -3.36
CA ALA A 145 9.29 -10.24 -2.18
C ALA A 145 8.75 -9.08 -1.32
N LEU A 146 8.40 -7.96 -1.95
CA LEU A 146 7.77 -6.82 -1.27
C LEU A 146 6.40 -7.16 -0.71
N GLY A 147 5.61 -7.97 -1.41
CA GLY A 147 4.34 -8.49 -0.93
C GLY A 147 4.50 -9.26 0.38
N LYS A 148 5.55 -10.10 0.50
CA LYS A 148 5.86 -10.84 1.74
C LYS A 148 6.25 -9.91 2.88
N VAL A 149 7.07 -8.89 2.64
CA VAL A 149 7.42 -7.90 3.68
C VAL A 149 6.19 -7.10 4.10
N LYS A 150 5.37 -6.63 3.15
CA LYS A 150 4.10 -5.94 3.43
C LYS A 150 3.16 -6.82 4.27
N GLN A 151 3.11 -8.12 3.98
CA GLN A 151 2.31 -9.07 4.75
C GLN A 151 2.88 -9.26 6.16
N GLY A 152 4.19 -9.44 6.32
CA GLY A 152 4.84 -9.59 7.62
C GLY A 152 4.77 -8.34 8.50
N LEU A 153 4.72 -7.15 7.89
CA LEU A 153 4.50 -5.87 8.59
C LEU A 153 3.01 -5.54 8.76
N SER A 154 2.10 -6.37 8.24
CA SER A 154 0.67 -6.08 8.35
C SER A 154 0.15 -6.39 9.73
N VAL A 155 -0.40 -5.37 10.38
CA VAL A 155 -1.11 -5.51 11.66
C VAL A 155 -2.58 -5.90 11.43
N CYS A 156 -3.17 -6.53 12.44
CA CYS A 156 -4.53 -7.04 12.43
C CYS A 156 -5.59 -5.98 12.12
N GLY A 157 -5.56 -4.83 12.81
CA GLY A 157 -6.51 -3.75 12.57
C GLY A 157 -7.96 -4.04 13.03
N CYS A 158 -8.27 -5.21 13.56
CA CYS A 158 -9.56 -5.47 14.24
C CYS A 158 -9.69 -4.62 15.51
N LYS A 159 -10.90 -4.42 16.03
CA LYS A 159 -11.09 -3.74 17.32
C LYS A 159 -10.51 -4.62 18.44
N CYS A 160 -9.82 -4.00 19.39
CA CYS A 160 -9.30 -4.67 20.58
C CYS A 160 -10.45 -5.32 21.36
N SER A 161 -10.17 -6.43 22.05
CA SER A 161 -11.16 -7.14 22.86
C SER A 161 -11.51 -6.42 24.17
N VAL A 162 -10.71 -5.42 24.56
CA VAL A 162 -10.87 -4.67 25.82
C VAL A 162 -11.30 -3.23 25.56
N CYS A 163 -10.77 -2.58 24.52
CA CYS A 163 -11.08 -1.18 24.19
C CYS A 163 -11.38 -1.03 22.69
N PHE A 164 -11.60 0.19 22.22
CA PHE A 164 -12.02 0.46 20.85
C PHE A 164 -10.85 0.74 19.88
N TRP A 165 -9.61 0.78 20.37
CA TRP A 165 -8.43 0.90 19.52
C TRP A 165 -8.19 -0.32 18.64
N ARG A 166 -7.38 -0.13 17.59
CA ARG A 166 -7.02 -1.15 16.61
C ARG A 166 -6.00 -2.12 17.22
N CYS A 167 -6.19 -3.40 16.91
CA CYS A 167 -5.26 -4.47 17.25
C CYS A 167 -3.95 -4.28 16.47
N VAL A 168 -2.84 -4.33 17.20
CA VAL A 168 -1.48 -4.17 16.65
C VAL A 168 -0.75 -5.51 16.47
N MET A 169 -1.40 -6.62 16.81
CA MET A 169 -0.88 -7.97 16.60
C MET A 169 -0.80 -8.30 15.11
N GLU A 170 -0.10 -9.39 14.77
CA GLU A 170 0.01 -9.90 13.40
C GLU A 170 -1.36 -10.10 12.75
N LYS A 171 -1.47 -9.75 11.46
CA LYS A 171 -2.71 -9.93 10.71
C LYS A 171 -3.12 -11.39 10.64
N GLY A 172 -4.36 -11.67 11.04
CA GLY A 172 -4.93 -13.03 10.99
C GLY A 172 -4.61 -13.92 12.20
N HIS A 173 -4.06 -13.36 13.29
CA HIS A 173 -3.85 -14.10 14.53
C HIS A 173 -5.16 -14.69 15.10
N GLY A 174 -5.07 -15.87 15.72
CA GLY A 174 -6.22 -16.58 16.30
C GLY A 174 -6.58 -16.19 17.75
N ASP A 175 -5.73 -15.39 18.39
CA ASP A 175 -5.89 -14.99 19.80
C ASP A 175 -6.83 -13.79 20.00
N ARG A 176 -7.04 -13.39 21.26
CA ARG A 176 -7.76 -12.16 21.60
C ARG A 176 -7.04 -10.92 21.05
N HIS A 177 -7.80 -10.02 20.43
CA HIS A 177 -7.27 -8.79 19.86
C HIS A 177 -6.74 -7.81 20.93
N SER A 178 -5.46 -7.44 20.84
CA SER A 178 -4.81 -6.52 21.78
C SER A 178 -4.23 -5.30 21.06
N CYS A 179 -4.49 -4.11 21.60
CA CYS A 179 -3.81 -2.88 21.17
C CYS A 179 -2.45 -2.66 21.87
N MET A 180 -2.07 -3.55 22.82
CA MET A 180 -0.88 -3.44 23.67
C MET A 180 -0.75 -2.14 24.48
N GLY A 181 -1.83 -1.38 24.60
CA GLY A 181 -1.89 -0.15 25.38
C GLY A 181 -2.50 -0.36 26.78
N SER A 182 -2.70 0.76 27.50
CA SER A 182 -3.36 0.77 28.81
C SER A 182 -4.87 0.46 28.75
N HIS A 183 -5.47 0.42 27.57
CA HIS A 183 -6.91 0.30 27.32
C HIS A 183 -7.78 1.42 27.89
N LEU A 184 -7.17 2.41 28.56
CA LEU A 184 -7.85 3.56 29.16
C LEU A 184 -7.74 4.77 28.25
N CYS A 185 -8.80 5.56 28.18
CA CYS A 185 -8.77 6.83 27.47
C CYS A 185 -7.84 7.80 28.20
N THR A 186 -6.87 8.36 27.47
CA THR A 186 -5.90 9.33 27.98
C THR A 186 -6.30 10.79 27.72
N GLU A 187 -7.48 11.00 27.13
CA GLU A 187 -7.98 12.34 26.82
C GLU A 187 -8.54 13.02 28.07
N ASN A 188 -8.52 14.35 28.04
CA ASN A 188 -9.09 15.16 29.11
C ASN A 188 -10.61 15.10 29.11
N CYS A 189 -11.20 15.10 30.30
CA CYS A 189 -12.65 15.19 30.48
C CYS A 189 -13.19 16.49 29.87
N SER A 190 -14.04 16.36 28.86
CA SER A 190 -14.63 17.48 28.12
C SER A 190 -15.46 18.42 29.01
N TYR A 191 -15.92 17.94 30.16
CA TYR A 191 -16.72 18.69 31.11
C TYR A 191 -15.87 19.44 32.15
N CYS A 192 -14.92 18.75 32.81
CA CYS A 192 -13.99 19.40 33.75
C CYS A 192 -13.19 20.51 33.05
N THR A 193 -12.77 20.28 31.80
CA THR A 193 -12.02 21.29 31.05
C THR A 193 -12.83 22.56 30.83
N ARG A 194 -14.16 22.47 30.66
CA ARG A 194 -15.05 23.65 30.58
C ARG A 194 -15.19 24.39 31.91
N GLU A 195 -15.02 23.69 33.03
CA GLU A 195 -14.99 24.26 34.39
C GLU A 195 -13.61 24.82 34.78
N GLY A 196 -12.62 24.76 33.88
CA GLY A 196 -11.25 25.21 34.13
C GLY A 196 -10.32 24.15 34.74
N ASP A 197 -10.77 22.89 34.87
CA ASP A 197 -9.95 21.76 35.30
C ASP A 197 -9.53 20.87 34.12
N SER A 198 -8.29 21.06 33.67
CA SER A 198 -7.67 20.28 32.59
C SER A 198 -6.82 19.10 33.10
N LEU A 199 -6.87 18.77 34.39
CA LEU A 199 -6.12 17.64 34.95
C LEU A 199 -6.97 16.37 35.06
N SER A 200 -8.30 16.51 35.02
CA SER A 200 -9.21 15.38 35.06
C SER A 200 -9.24 14.63 33.72
N LEU A 201 -8.67 13.43 33.70
CA LEU A 201 -8.72 12.50 32.56
C LEU A 201 -10.08 11.79 32.44
N CYS A 202 -10.37 11.29 31.24
CA CYS A 202 -11.52 10.45 30.96
C CYS A 202 -11.47 9.13 31.76
N GLY A 203 -12.64 8.66 32.20
CA GLY A 203 -12.79 7.37 32.90
C GLY A 203 -13.20 6.21 31.99
N ASP A 204 -13.43 6.46 30.69
CA ASP A 204 -13.88 5.47 29.72
C ASP A 204 -12.70 4.75 29.02
N LEU A 205 -13.01 3.69 28.25
CA LEU A 205 -12.03 2.87 27.54
C LEU A 205 -11.46 3.59 26.30
N ALA A 206 -10.19 3.34 25.99
CA ALA A 206 -9.48 3.97 24.88
C ALA A 206 -10.20 3.79 23.53
N GLY A 207 -10.27 4.87 22.74
CA GLY A 207 -10.88 4.87 21.42
C GLY A 207 -12.41 4.95 21.40
N HIS A 208 -13.05 5.20 22.55
CA HIS A 208 -14.48 5.46 22.58
C HIS A 208 -14.81 6.73 21.76
N GLU A 209 -16.01 6.76 21.20
CA GLU A 209 -16.57 7.93 20.52
C GLU A 209 -17.34 8.81 21.53
N GLY A 210 -17.62 10.07 21.17
CA GLY A 210 -18.39 11.00 22.00
C GLY A 210 -17.54 11.88 22.93
N ASN A 211 -18.18 12.49 23.92
CA ASN A 211 -17.52 13.37 24.88
C ASN A 211 -16.79 12.56 25.96
N HIS A 212 -15.63 13.05 26.39
CA HIS A 212 -14.84 12.43 27.45
C HIS A 212 -15.41 12.78 28.82
N ASN A 213 -15.69 11.77 29.65
CA ASN A 213 -16.26 11.96 30.98
C ASN A 213 -15.36 11.29 32.03
N CYS A 214 -14.92 12.05 33.03
CA CYS A 214 -14.04 11.54 34.09
C CYS A 214 -14.71 10.52 35.03
N LYS A 215 -16.06 10.43 35.02
CA LYS A 215 -16.89 9.62 35.94
C LYS A 215 -16.68 9.90 37.44
N ARG A 216 -15.90 10.93 37.80
CA ARG A 216 -15.64 11.34 39.19
C ARG A 216 -16.67 12.33 39.71
N LYS A 217 -17.21 13.17 38.82
CA LYS A 217 -18.26 14.15 39.11
C LYS A 217 -19.48 13.88 38.23
N ASN A 218 -20.66 14.28 38.70
CA ASN A 218 -21.89 14.22 37.93
C ASN A 218 -21.96 15.37 36.92
N HIS A 219 -21.30 15.19 35.77
CA HIS A 219 -21.30 16.19 34.69
C HIS A 219 -22.53 16.12 33.77
N THR A 220 -23.25 15.01 33.78
CA THR A 220 -24.36 14.73 32.90
C THR A 220 -25.65 14.60 33.69
N CYS A 221 -26.80 14.93 33.10
CA CYS A 221 -28.08 14.88 33.79
C CYS A 221 -28.54 13.44 34.13
N GLY A 222 -27.98 12.42 33.48
CA GLY A 222 -28.26 11.00 33.76
C GLY A 222 -29.63 10.49 33.31
N GLN A 223 -30.48 11.36 32.76
CA GLN A 223 -31.77 10.98 32.19
C GLN A 223 -31.60 10.14 30.93
N SER A 224 -32.60 9.31 30.60
CA SER A 224 -32.57 8.49 29.38
C SER A 224 -32.62 9.35 28.12
N CYS A 225 -31.83 8.97 27.12
CA CYS A 225 -31.84 9.60 25.81
C CYS A 225 -33.19 9.35 25.13
N TYR A 226 -33.81 10.39 24.56
CA TYR A 226 -35.10 10.28 23.89
C TYR A 226 -35.06 9.37 22.63
N LEU A 227 -33.86 9.09 22.11
CA LEU A 227 -33.62 8.21 20.97
C LEU A 227 -33.19 6.79 21.36
N TYR A 228 -33.17 6.44 22.66
CA TYR A 228 -32.68 5.15 23.11
C TYR A 228 -33.39 3.96 22.45
N GLU A 229 -34.73 4.01 22.35
CA GLU A 229 -35.50 2.92 21.76
C GLU A 229 -35.46 2.90 20.23
N THR A 230 -35.25 4.06 19.61
CA THR A 230 -35.36 4.23 18.14
C THR A 230 -34.02 4.16 17.42
N SER A 231 -32.91 4.20 18.16
CA SER A 231 -31.54 4.23 17.63
C SER A 231 -30.72 3.01 18.02
N SER A 232 -30.07 2.39 17.05
CA SER A 232 -29.26 1.17 17.25
C SER A 232 -27.90 1.43 17.89
N ASN A 233 -27.40 2.67 17.85
CA ASN A 233 -26.11 3.09 18.42
C ASN A 233 -26.27 4.21 19.48
N CYS A 234 -27.36 4.19 20.25
CA CYS A 234 -27.57 5.16 21.33
C CYS A 234 -26.78 4.76 22.59
N ASN A 235 -26.20 5.75 23.29
CA ASN A 235 -25.48 5.54 24.55
C ASN A 235 -26.41 5.43 25.79
N GLU A 236 -27.73 5.29 25.57
CA GLU A 236 -28.80 5.20 26.59
C GLU A 236 -28.98 6.43 27.48
N LYS A 237 -27.90 6.95 28.08
CA LYS A 237 -27.94 8.09 29.00
C LYS A 237 -27.61 9.38 28.28
N CYS A 238 -28.26 10.45 28.71
CA CYS A 238 -28.08 11.79 28.19
C CYS A 238 -26.72 12.36 28.59
N SER A 239 -26.07 13.04 27.64
CA SER A 239 -24.75 13.65 27.82
C SER A 239 -24.83 15.17 28.06
N LEU A 240 -26.05 15.72 28.15
CA LEU A 240 -26.29 17.13 28.48
C LEU A 240 -26.08 17.42 29.96
N TRP A 241 -25.78 18.68 30.26
CA TRP A 241 -25.60 19.18 31.63
C TRP A 241 -26.88 19.03 32.47
N PRO A 242 -26.76 18.83 33.79
CA PRO A 242 -27.91 18.80 34.70
C PRO A 242 -28.75 20.09 34.60
N GLY A 243 -30.08 19.94 34.64
CA GLY A 243 -31.02 21.07 34.66
C GLY A 243 -31.33 21.71 33.30
N GLN A 244 -30.79 21.19 32.19
CA GLN A 244 -31.17 21.65 30.85
C GLN A 244 -32.62 21.28 30.52
N PRO A 245 -33.49 22.25 30.14
CA PRO A 245 -34.85 21.98 29.73
C PRO A 245 -34.90 21.37 28.32
N GLY A 246 -35.92 20.56 28.03
CA GLY A 246 -36.15 19.96 26.71
C GLY A 246 -35.84 18.47 26.62
N GLN A 247 -35.64 17.97 25.40
CA GLN A 247 -35.37 16.55 25.15
C GLN A 247 -33.93 16.18 25.48
N HIS A 248 -33.76 15.08 26.21
CA HIS A 248 -32.46 14.58 26.65
C HIS A 248 -31.78 13.76 25.54
N LYS A 249 -30.61 14.19 25.04
CA LYS A 249 -29.88 13.52 23.94
C LYS A 249 -28.49 13.04 24.41
N CYS A 250 -28.08 11.84 23.99
CA CYS A 250 -26.72 11.35 24.21
C CYS A 250 -25.74 11.96 23.18
N ASP A 251 -24.45 11.72 23.38
CA ASP A 251 -23.33 12.22 22.58
C ASP A 251 -22.94 11.33 21.39
N SER A 252 -23.79 10.36 21.02
CA SER A 252 -23.60 9.59 19.79
C SER A 252 -23.58 10.55 18.58
N PRO A 253 -22.51 10.56 17.76
CA PRO A 253 -22.31 11.55 16.69
C PRO A 253 -23.46 11.59 15.68
N GLN A 254 -24.01 10.43 15.36
CA GLN A 254 -25.17 10.27 14.49
C GLN A 254 -25.95 9.05 14.93
N HIS A 255 -27.24 9.23 15.24
CA HIS A 255 -28.11 8.15 15.67
C HIS A 255 -28.61 7.36 14.46
N MET A 256 -28.40 6.05 14.46
CA MET A 256 -28.69 5.13 13.37
C MET A 256 -30.05 4.45 13.57
N CYS A 257 -30.81 4.29 12.50
CA CYS A 257 -32.16 3.74 12.56
C CYS A 257 -32.19 2.31 13.14
N ASN A 258 -33.03 2.06 14.14
CA ASN A 258 -33.14 0.73 14.75
C ASN A 258 -34.18 -0.20 14.08
N ARG A 259 -34.71 0.18 12.90
CA ARG A 259 -35.68 -0.67 12.18
C ARG A 259 -34.98 -1.80 11.43
N LYS A 260 -35.70 -2.91 11.24
CA LYS A 260 -35.19 -4.07 10.48
C LYS A 260 -34.87 -3.66 9.03
N CYS A 261 -33.78 -4.24 8.50
CA CYS A 261 -33.42 -4.11 7.09
C CYS A 261 -34.60 -4.48 6.18
N SER A 262 -34.73 -3.78 5.04
CA SER A 262 -35.78 -4.05 4.06
C SER A 262 -35.57 -5.35 3.28
N LEU A 263 -34.39 -5.97 3.39
CA LEU A 263 -34.07 -7.21 2.70
C LEU A 263 -34.75 -8.42 3.39
N PRO A 264 -35.49 -9.28 2.66
CA PRO A 264 -36.09 -10.48 3.23
C PRO A 264 -35.06 -11.39 3.90
N SER A 265 -35.40 -11.94 5.07
CA SER A 265 -34.54 -12.80 5.89
C SER A 265 -33.31 -12.13 6.51
N CYS A 266 -33.09 -10.83 6.32
CA CYS A 266 -32.05 -10.09 7.03
C CYS A 266 -32.53 -9.73 8.45
N ILE A 267 -31.74 -10.12 9.46
CA ILE A 267 -32.02 -9.81 10.88
C ILE A 267 -31.33 -8.54 11.36
N ASN A 268 -30.46 -7.94 10.53
CA ASN A 268 -29.65 -6.80 10.92
C ASN A 268 -30.49 -5.51 10.99
N PRO A 269 -30.19 -4.62 11.95
CA PRO A 269 -30.80 -3.30 12.01
C PRO A 269 -30.29 -2.41 10.87
N CYS A 270 -31.07 -1.38 10.57
CA CYS A 270 -30.68 -0.32 9.66
C CYS A 270 -29.46 0.45 10.20
N VAL A 271 -28.62 0.97 9.30
CA VAL A 271 -27.47 1.82 9.61
C VAL A 271 -27.57 3.20 8.96
N VAL A 272 -28.74 3.52 8.40
CA VAL A 272 -29.04 4.86 7.88
C VAL A 272 -29.40 5.76 9.06
N ALA A 273 -28.91 7.01 9.05
CA ALA A 273 -29.20 8.00 10.06
C ALA A 273 -30.71 8.22 10.24
N ILE A 274 -31.18 8.33 11.49
CA ILE A 274 -32.59 8.58 11.81
C ILE A 274 -33.09 9.90 11.21
N GLU A 275 -32.21 10.90 11.14
CA GLU A 275 -32.51 12.23 10.60
C GLU A 275 -32.73 12.19 9.07
N SER A 276 -32.18 11.20 8.38
CA SER A 276 -32.44 10.99 6.96
C SER A 276 -33.78 10.28 6.80
N ASN A 277 -34.78 10.96 6.24
CA ASN A 277 -36.06 10.33 5.93
C ASN A 277 -35.88 9.22 4.87
N HIS A 278 -35.98 7.95 5.27
CA HIS A 278 -35.80 6.80 4.39
C HIS A 278 -36.93 5.79 4.53
N LYS A 279 -37.43 5.30 3.39
CA LYS A 279 -38.46 4.23 3.32
C LYS A 279 -37.85 2.84 3.21
N ALA A 280 -36.68 2.73 2.58
CA ALA A 280 -35.92 1.50 2.48
C ALA A 280 -34.82 1.50 3.56
N HIS A 281 -34.80 0.46 4.39
CA HIS A 281 -33.83 0.27 5.47
C HIS A 281 -32.66 -0.57 4.99
N GLN A 282 -31.44 -0.10 5.24
CA GLN A 282 -30.19 -0.72 4.78
C GLN A 282 -29.30 -1.06 5.97
N CYS A 283 -28.79 -2.28 6.05
CA CYS A 283 -27.79 -2.70 7.04
C CYS A 283 -26.35 -2.60 6.48
N ASN A 284 -25.34 -2.81 7.32
CA ASN A 284 -23.93 -2.80 6.92
C ASN A 284 -23.52 -4.03 6.07
N GLU A 285 -24.40 -5.04 5.99
CA GLU A 285 -24.14 -6.25 5.21
C GLU A 285 -24.11 -5.92 3.72
N LYS A 286 -22.93 -6.08 3.10
CA LYS A 286 -22.73 -5.77 1.67
C LYS A 286 -23.14 -6.92 0.74
N TYR A 287 -23.47 -8.08 1.30
CA TYR A 287 -23.77 -9.32 0.58
C TYR A 287 -25.21 -9.76 0.83
N CYS A 288 -25.89 -10.24 -0.22
CA CYS A 288 -27.22 -10.81 -0.12
C CYS A 288 -27.16 -12.21 0.54
N PRO A 289 -27.93 -12.50 1.61
CA PRO A 289 -27.98 -13.82 2.23
C PRO A 289 -28.80 -14.83 1.40
N THR A 290 -29.51 -14.38 0.37
CA THR A 290 -30.36 -15.24 -0.46
C THR A 290 -29.54 -15.87 -1.58
N LYS A 291 -29.54 -17.21 -1.68
CA LYS A 291 -28.90 -17.93 -2.80
C LYS A 291 -29.49 -17.47 -4.13
N CYS A 292 -28.62 -17.16 -5.09
CA CYS A 292 -29.02 -16.83 -6.45
C CYS A 292 -29.77 -18.01 -7.06
N THR A 293 -30.94 -17.76 -7.66
CA THR A 293 -31.76 -18.79 -8.32
C THR A 293 -31.44 -18.93 -9.81
N ILE A 294 -30.44 -18.22 -10.32
CA ILE A 294 -29.95 -18.35 -11.70
C ILE A 294 -29.04 -19.58 -11.79
N ASN A 295 -29.38 -20.53 -12.65
CA ASN A 295 -28.57 -21.73 -12.89
C ASN A 295 -27.14 -21.36 -13.31
N GLY A 296 -26.15 -21.82 -12.54
CA GLY A 296 -24.72 -21.60 -12.79
C GLY A 296 -24.11 -20.37 -12.12
N CYS A 297 -24.85 -19.60 -11.31
CA CYS A 297 -24.32 -18.42 -10.64
C CYS A 297 -23.82 -18.73 -9.21
N SER A 298 -22.50 -18.69 -9.00
CA SER A 298 -21.84 -18.91 -7.69
C SER A 298 -21.49 -17.61 -6.95
N SER A 299 -21.87 -16.45 -7.47
CA SER A 299 -21.35 -15.16 -7.01
C SER A 299 -22.25 -14.53 -5.94
N SER A 300 -21.64 -14.16 -4.80
CA SER A 300 -22.21 -13.23 -3.83
C SER A 300 -22.17 -11.82 -4.43
N PHE A 301 -23.31 -11.31 -4.92
CA PHE A 301 -23.39 -9.95 -5.46
C PHE A 301 -23.12 -8.88 -4.39
N GLN A 302 -22.32 -7.86 -4.74
CA GLN A 302 -22.11 -6.65 -3.95
C GLN A 302 -23.31 -5.71 -4.14
N SER A 303 -23.90 -5.22 -3.05
CA SER A 303 -25.16 -4.44 -3.07
C SER A 303 -25.09 -3.02 -3.66
N SER A 304 -23.98 -2.61 -4.27
CA SER A 304 -23.82 -1.22 -4.76
C SER A 304 -24.65 -0.86 -6.00
N THR A 305 -25.41 -1.80 -6.59
CA THR A 305 -26.15 -1.56 -7.84
C THR A 305 -27.68 -1.55 -7.70
N ILE A 306 -28.24 -1.58 -6.48
CA ILE A 306 -29.71 -1.67 -6.30
C ILE A 306 -30.43 -0.31 -6.42
N LEU A 307 -29.72 0.83 -6.46
CA LEU A 307 -30.35 2.14 -6.28
C LEU A 307 -30.56 3.03 -7.52
N GLU A 308 -30.23 2.62 -8.75
CA GLU A 308 -30.49 3.48 -9.93
C GLU A 308 -31.51 2.95 -10.95
N GLN A 309 -31.94 1.70 -10.87
CA GLN A 309 -32.94 1.18 -11.81
C GLN A 309 -33.97 0.35 -11.08
N GLY A 310 -35.20 0.86 -11.02
CA GLY A 310 -36.35 0.21 -10.37
C GLY A 310 -36.70 -1.13 -10.99
N PHE A 311 -35.97 -2.19 -10.60
CA PHE A 311 -36.31 -3.55 -10.97
C PHE A 311 -37.48 -4.04 -10.12
N ILE A 312 -38.64 -4.02 -10.76
CA ILE A 312 -39.83 -4.76 -10.36
C ILE A 312 -39.45 -6.24 -10.26
N ILE A 313 -39.60 -6.82 -9.06
CA ILE A 313 -39.59 -8.27 -8.88
C ILE A 313 -40.81 -8.80 -9.65
N LYS A 314 -40.62 -9.23 -10.91
CA LYS A 314 -41.63 -10.01 -11.62
C LYS A 314 -41.75 -11.35 -10.89
N LYS A 315 -42.88 -11.57 -10.23
CA LYS A 315 -43.29 -12.89 -9.74
C LYS A 315 -43.17 -13.91 -10.89
N PRO A 316 -42.69 -15.13 -10.64
CA PRO A 316 -42.70 -16.17 -11.65
C PRO A 316 -44.15 -16.46 -12.04
N LEU A 317 -44.42 -16.46 -13.35
CA LEU A 317 -45.69 -16.92 -13.91
C LEU A 317 -45.91 -18.36 -13.46
N GLN A 318 -47.02 -18.60 -12.76
CA GLN A 318 -47.49 -19.96 -12.51
C GLN A 318 -47.80 -20.62 -13.85
N GLU A 319 -47.26 -21.83 -14.05
CA GLU A 319 -47.59 -22.69 -15.18
C GLU A 319 -49.10 -22.94 -15.20
N VAL A 320 -49.77 -22.46 -16.25
CA VAL A 320 -51.13 -22.85 -16.57
C VAL A 320 -51.04 -24.20 -17.26
N THR A 321 -51.47 -25.23 -16.55
CA THR A 321 -51.74 -26.56 -17.11
C THR A 321 -52.94 -26.46 -18.05
N ILE A 322 -52.79 -26.95 -19.28
CA ILE A 322 -53.90 -27.35 -20.16
C ILE A 322 -53.73 -28.85 -20.40
#